data_AF-A0A5C8TLS2-F1
#
_entry.id   AF-A0A5C8TLS2-F1
#
_cell.length_a   1.000
_cell.length_b   1.000
_cell.length_c   1.000
_cell.angle_alpha   90.00
_cell.angle_beta   90.00
_cell.angle_gamma   90.00
#
_symmetry.space_group_name_H-M   'P 1'
#
loop_
_entity.id
_entity.type
_entity.pdbx_description
1 polymer ?
#
loop_
_entity_poly.entity_id
_entity_poly.type
_entity_poly.pdbx_seq_one_letter_code
_entity_poly.pdbx_strand_id
1 'polypeptide(L)'
;MSARPGPGLIPAILAGLTLRGSGLLGGRSGRAAAPGTPANAPRDPDDPGYETRDVKVRNTTLVMAGLALSVLTVIGTMVWMSAAFSASQRRALPPLTPQQTATLTPPPPNLQADPYADLDRQRAATGARLSGYGYSDPARTHARIPVDRAMDLVVGRSLDAPER
;
A
#
# COMPACT_ATOMS: atom_id res chain seq x y z
N MET A 1 41.37 -43.12 -11.99
CA MET A 1 40.39 -42.61 -11.01
C MET A 1 40.38 -41.09 -11.18
N SER A 2 39.62 -40.62 -12.17
CA SER A 2 39.76 -39.27 -12.72
C SER A 2 38.81 -38.32 -12.01
N ALA A 3 39.38 -37.35 -11.27
CA ALA A 3 38.64 -36.25 -10.69
C ALA A 3 38.15 -35.30 -11.80
N ARG A 4 36.84 -35.06 -11.83
CA ARG A 4 36.20 -34.04 -12.68
C ARG A 4 36.30 -32.68 -11.97
N PRO A 5 36.87 -31.63 -12.58
CA PRO A 5 36.73 -30.27 -12.07
C PRO A 5 35.31 -29.75 -12.32
N GLY A 6 34.67 -29.22 -11.28
CA GLY A 6 33.35 -28.59 -11.35
C GLY A 6 33.36 -27.25 -12.10
N PRO A 7 32.23 -26.82 -12.67
CA PRO A 7 32.15 -25.61 -13.48
C PRO A 7 32.36 -24.35 -12.62
N GLY A 8 33.20 -23.46 -13.16
CA GLY A 8 33.80 -22.33 -12.46
C GLY A 8 32.83 -21.27 -11.94
N LEU A 9 33.14 -20.81 -10.73
CA LEU A 9 32.75 -19.49 -10.23
C LEU A 9 33.57 -18.45 -11.00
N ILE A 10 32.92 -17.70 -11.88
CA ILE A 10 33.48 -16.48 -12.48
C ILE A 10 33.24 -15.34 -11.47
N PRO A 11 34.25 -14.78 -10.80
CA PRO A 11 34.09 -13.48 -10.17
C PRO A 11 34.12 -12.43 -11.29
N ALA A 12 32.96 -11.84 -11.59
CA ALA A 12 32.84 -10.66 -12.45
C ALA A 12 33.40 -9.44 -11.69
N ILE A 13 34.73 -9.34 -11.64
CA ILE A 13 35.46 -8.12 -11.32
C ILE A 13 35.88 -7.49 -12.64
N LEU A 14 35.72 -6.17 -12.74
CA LEU A 14 36.18 -5.28 -13.79
C LEU A 14 35.25 -5.07 -15.01
N ALA A 15 34.24 -4.22 -14.82
CA ALA A 15 33.75 -3.33 -15.88
C ALA A 15 33.72 -1.88 -15.34
N GLY A 16 34.89 -1.39 -14.91
CA GLY A 16 35.09 -0.01 -14.45
C GLY A 16 35.82 0.87 -15.47
N LEU A 17 35.89 0.49 -16.75
CA LEU A 17 36.77 1.15 -17.71
C LEU A 17 36.24 1.17 -19.15
N THR A 18 35.07 1.75 -19.38
CA THR A 18 34.68 2.24 -20.72
C THR A 18 33.89 3.54 -20.63
N LEU A 19 34.46 4.56 -19.99
CA LEU A 19 34.09 5.96 -20.29
C LEU A 19 35.33 6.83 -20.50
N ARG A 20 36.25 6.33 -21.32
CA ARG A 20 37.32 7.14 -21.92
C ARG A 20 37.14 7.10 -23.43
N GLY A 21 36.22 7.91 -23.94
CA GLY A 21 36.02 7.99 -25.40
C GLY A 21 34.68 8.52 -25.86
N SER A 22 34.19 9.63 -25.30
CA SER A 22 33.15 10.40 -25.98
C SER A 22 33.23 11.86 -25.56
N GLY A 23 33.97 12.63 -26.35
CA GLY A 23 33.60 13.98 -26.84
C GLY A 23 33.07 15.06 -25.88
N LEU A 24 33.14 14.91 -24.55
CA LEU A 24 32.62 15.90 -23.60
C LEU A 24 33.60 17.04 -23.28
N LEU A 25 34.75 17.12 -23.97
CA LEU A 25 35.74 18.21 -23.82
C LEU A 25 35.80 19.15 -25.04
N GLY A 26 34.66 19.39 -25.68
CA GLY A 26 34.52 20.43 -26.70
C GLY A 26 34.23 21.80 -26.07
N GLY A 27 35.28 22.57 -25.77
CA GLY A 27 35.17 24.02 -25.56
C GLY A 27 35.63 24.57 -24.21
N ARG A 28 36.88 24.29 -23.78
CA ARG A 28 37.57 25.23 -22.87
C ARG A 28 38.36 26.23 -23.70
N SER A 29 37.64 27.20 -24.26
CA SER A 29 38.19 28.54 -24.52
C SER A 29 37.83 29.44 -23.34
N GLY A 30 38.09 28.97 -22.12
CA GLY A 30 38.18 29.86 -20.97
C GLY A 30 39.58 30.46 -21.01
N ARG A 31 39.68 31.73 -21.43
CA ARG A 31 40.88 32.53 -21.22
C ARG A 31 41.28 32.34 -19.76
N ALA A 32 42.43 31.73 -19.51
CA ALA A 32 42.90 31.47 -18.15
C ALA A 32 42.82 32.79 -17.37
N ALA A 33 41.96 32.83 -16.35
CA ALA A 33 41.88 33.97 -15.45
C ALA A 33 43.29 34.17 -14.87
N ALA A 34 43.87 35.34 -15.11
CA ALA A 34 45.18 35.67 -14.58
C ALA A 34 45.18 35.49 -13.05
N PRO A 35 46.21 34.87 -12.48
CA PRO A 35 46.27 34.64 -11.03
C PRO A 35 46.18 35.98 -10.30
N GLY A 36 45.17 36.13 -9.44
CA GLY A 36 44.95 37.34 -8.62
C GLY A 36 43.67 38.14 -8.87
N THR A 37 42.77 37.71 -9.76
CA THR A 37 41.51 38.45 -9.99
C THR A 37 40.52 38.22 -8.83
N PRO A 38 40.10 39.26 -8.07
CA PRO A 38 39.13 39.11 -7.00
C PRO A 38 37.77 38.69 -7.56
N ALA A 39 37.03 37.86 -6.81
CA ALA A 39 35.72 37.34 -7.22
C ALA A 39 34.65 38.44 -7.52
N ASN A 40 34.93 39.70 -7.17
CA ASN A 40 34.08 40.87 -7.39
C ASN A 40 34.69 41.88 -8.39
N ALA A 41 35.57 41.46 -9.30
CA ALA A 41 36.04 42.35 -10.36
C ALA A 41 34.84 42.86 -11.19
N PRO A 42 34.81 44.17 -11.57
CA PRO A 42 33.73 44.72 -12.37
C PRO A 42 33.54 43.90 -13.64
N ARG A 43 32.31 43.44 -13.89
CA ARG A 43 31.96 42.76 -15.15
C ARG A 43 32.11 43.74 -16.31
N ASP A 44 32.54 43.22 -17.45
CA ASP A 44 32.65 44.02 -18.67
C ASP A 44 31.26 44.58 -19.03
N PRO A 45 31.08 45.91 -19.18
CA PRO A 45 29.79 46.50 -19.51
C PRO A 45 29.23 46.03 -20.85
N ASP A 46 30.06 45.50 -21.74
CA ASP A 46 29.66 44.95 -23.04
C ASP A 46 29.37 43.43 -22.99
N ASP A 47 29.52 42.78 -21.83
CA ASP A 47 29.14 41.38 -21.65
C ASP A 47 27.61 41.28 -21.50
N PRO A 48 26.89 40.60 -22.43
CA PRO A 48 25.43 40.54 -22.42
C PRO A 48 24.84 40.01 -21.11
N GLY A 49 25.62 39.33 -20.27
CA GLY A 49 25.16 38.84 -18.96
C GLY A 49 24.16 37.68 -19.07
N TYR A 50 23.96 37.13 -20.28
CA TYR A 50 23.12 35.98 -20.56
C TYR A 50 23.80 35.01 -21.55
N GLU A 51 23.37 33.75 -21.52
CA GLU A 51 23.85 32.71 -22.46
C GLU A 51 23.32 33.01 -23.87
N THR A 52 24.23 33.19 -24.83
CA THR A 52 23.89 33.54 -26.24
C THR A 52 23.67 32.32 -27.13
N ARG A 53 23.86 31.11 -26.58
CA ARG A 53 23.78 29.86 -27.34
C ARG A 53 22.64 28.97 -26.85
N ASP A 54 21.81 28.56 -27.80
CA ASP A 54 20.71 27.64 -27.52
C ASP A 54 21.19 26.25 -27.12
N VAL A 55 20.44 25.64 -26.20
CA VAL A 55 20.64 24.25 -25.78
C VAL A 55 20.40 23.32 -26.97
N LYS A 56 21.36 22.43 -27.23
CA LYS A 56 21.24 21.42 -28.30
C LYS A 56 20.18 20.39 -27.93
N VAL A 57 18.97 20.55 -28.47
CA VAL A 57 17.80 19.67 -28.25
C VAL A 57 18.18 18.20 -28.35
N ARG A 58 18.93 17.80 -29.40
CA ARG A 58 19.37 16.42 -29.62
C ARG A 58 20.19 15.83 -28.45
N ASN A 59 21.06 16.63 -27.84
CA ASN A 59 21.88 16.14 -26.74
C ASN A 59 21.03 16.02 -25.47
N THR A 60 20.14 16.98 -25.23
CA THR A 60 19.21 16.94 -24.10
C THR A 60 18.27 15.75 -24.19
N THR A 61 17.71 15.46 -25.38
CA THR A 61 16.83 14.30 -25.56
C THR A 61 17.55 12.98 -25.36
N LEU A 62 18.81 12.85 -25.83
CA LEU A 62 19.62 11.67 -25.59
C LEU A 62 19.92 11.45 -24.11
N VAL A 63 20.22 12.51 -23.35
CA VAL A 63 20.44 12.43 -21.90
C VAL A 63 19.15 11.99 -21.18
N MET A 64 18.01 12.59 -21.54
CA MET A 64 16.72 12.22 -20.94
C MET A 64 16.32 10.79 -21.27
N ALA A 65 16.55 10.33 -22.51
CA ALA A 65 16.29 8.96 -22.92
C ALA A 65 17.20 7.96 -22.17
N GLY A 66 18.48 8.29 -22.02
CA GLY A 66 19.41 7.48 -21.22
C GLY A 66 19.00 7.38 -19.76
N LEU A 67 18.56 8.50 -19.16
CA LEU A 67 18.04 8.52 -17.79
C LEU A 67 16.78 7.66 -17.66
N ALA A 68 15.82 7.80 -18.57
CA ALA A 68 14.60 7.00 -18.58
C ALA A 68 14.92 5.50 -18.73
N LEU A 69 15.82 5.13 -19.64
CA LEU A 69 16.25 3.75 -19.84
C LEU A 69 16.93 3.19 -18.58
N SER A 70 17.73 3.99 -17.88
CA SER A 70 18.38 3.56 -16.63
C SER A 70 17.35 3.23 -15.54
N VAL A 71 16.33 4.07 -15.37
CA VAL A 71 15.24 3.84 -14.42
C VAL A 71 14.46 2.58 -14.78
N LEU A 72 14.09 2.41 -16.05
CA LEU A 72 13.40 1.22 -16.52
C LEU A 72 14.24 -0.05 -16.33
N THR A 73 15.55 0.03 -16.51
CA THR A 73 16.47 -1.10 -16.28
C THR A 73 16.51 -1.48 -14.80
N VAL A 74 16.55 -0.51 -13.89
CA VAL A 74 16.52 -0.76 -12.44
C VAL A 74 15.18 -1.40 -12.03
N ILE A 75 14.06 -0.85 -12.49
CA ILE A 75 12.73 -1.42 -12.21
C ILE A 75 12.63 -2.84 -12.79
N GLY A 76 13.05 -3.02 -14.04
CA GLY A 76 13.01 -4.31 -14.73
C GLY A 76 13.85 -5.38 -14.03
N THR A 77 15.07 -5.04 -13.60
CA THR A 77 15.94 -5.96 -12.86
C THR A 77 15.36 -6.30 -11.48
N MET A 78 14.77 -5.33 -10.78
CA MET A 78 14.12 -5.56 -9.49
C MET A 78 12.89 -6.48 -9.60
N VAL A 79 12.02 -6.24 -10.59
CA VAL A 79 10.87 -7.10 -10.89
C VAL A 79 11.33 -8.51 -11.28
N TRP A 80 12.32 -8.60 -12.17
CA TRP A 80 12.87 -9.88 -12.61
C TRP A 80 13.46 -10.67 -11.43
N MET A 81 14.25 -10.03 -10.57
CA MET A 81 14.87 -10.69 -9.42
C MET A 81 13.83 -11.16 -8.39
N SER A 82 12.81 -10.34 -8.12
CA SER A 82 11.69 -10.72 -7.24
C SER A 82 10.90 -11.92 -7.80
N ALA A 83 10.61 -11.91 -9.10
CA ALA A 83 9.92 -13.00 -9.78
C ALA A 83 10.76 -14.29 -9.81
N ALA A 84 12.05 -14.18 -10.12
CA ALA A 84 12.97 -15.31 -10.14
C ALA A 84 13.12 -15.93 -8.74
N PHE A 85 13.27 -15.11 -7.71
CA PHE A 85 13.42 -15.55 -6.32
C PHE A 85 12.13 -16.15 -5.75
N SER A 86 10.96 -15.53 -5.98
CA SER A 86 9.69 -16.12 -5.56
C SER A 86 9.40 -17.44 -6.27
N ALA A 87 9.78 -17.57 -7.55
CA ALA A 87 9.66 -18.82 -8.29
C ALA A 87 10.65 -19.89 -7.80
N SER A 88 11.84 -19.54 -7.35
CA SER A 88 12.79 -20.50 -6.76
C SER A 88 12.34 -20.94 -5.36
N GLN A 89 11.87 -20.01 -4.52
CA GLN A 89 11.33 -20.32 -3.20
C GLN A 89 10.12 -21.26 -3.25
N ARG A 90 9.16 -21.00 -4.16
CA ARG A 90 8.00 -21.89 -4.35
C ARG A 90 8.39 -23.30 -4.80
N ARG A 91 9.50 -23.45 -5.53
CA ARG A 91 10.02 -24.76 -5.95
C ARG A 91 10.80 -25.46 -4.83
N ALA A 92 11.41 -24.70 -3.93
CA ALA A 92 12.17 -25.23 -2.80
C ALA A 92 11.28 -25.58 -1.60
N LEU A 93 10.10 -24.98 -1.47
CA LEU A 93 9.15 -25.30 -0.41
C LEU A 93 8.35 -26.56 -0.76
N PRO A 94 8.17 -27.50 0.19
CA PRO A 94 7.20 -28.57 0.03
C PRO A 94 5.79 -27.97 -0.08
N PRO A 95 4.88 -28.63 -0.83
CA PRO A 95 3.48 -28.20 -0.87
C PRO A 95 2.90 -28.22 0.55
N LEU A 96 2.15 -27.17 0.91
CA LEU A 96 1.50 -27.09 2.22
C LEU A 96 0.54 -28.27 2.40
N THR A 97 0.54 -28.86 3.58
CA THR A 97 -0.41 -29.92 3.88
C THR A 97 -1.83 -29.36 4.03
N PRO A 98 -2.88 -30.17 3.83
CA PRO A 98 -4.25 -29.75 4.08
C PRO A 98 -4.46 -29.18 5.49
N GLN A 99 -3.72 -29.70 6.49
CA GLN A 99 -3.77 -29.22 7.87
C GLN A 99 -3.17 -27.82 8.04
N GLN A 100 -2.14 -27.47 7.26
CA GLN A 100 -1.50 -26.14 7.30
C GLN A 100 -2.33 -25.06 6.59
N THR A 101 -3.22 -25.45 5.68
CA THR A 101 -4.10 -24.53 4.94
C THR A 101 -5.53 -24.53 5.49
N ALA A 102 -5.81 -25.36 6.49
CA ALA A 102 -7.12 -25.45 7.10
C ALA A 102 -7.47 -24.12 7.78
N THR A 103 -8.64 -23.57 7.44
CA THR A 103 -9.21 -22.46 8.20
C THR A 103 -9.66 -22.98 9.55
N LEU A 104 -8.87 -22.70 10.58
CA LEU A 104 -9.19 -23.07 11.95
C LEU A 104 -10.10 -21.98 12.53
N THR A 105 -11.38 -22.31 12.72
CA THR A 105 -12.24 -21.50 13.58
C THR A 105 -11.93 -21.89 15.03
N PRO A 106 -11.45 -20.95 15.87
CA PRO A 106 -11.15 -21.27 17.26
C PRO A 106 -12.43 -21.71 18.01
N PRO A 107 -12.28 -22.44 19.13
CA PRO A 107 -13.42 -22.72 19.98
C PRO A 107 -14.01 -21.40 20.52
N PRO A 108 -15.32 -21.34 20.78
CA PRO A 108 -15.96 -20.13 21.27
C PRO A 108 -15.35 -19.64 22.60
N PRO A 109 -15.35 -18.33 22.88
CA PRO A 109 -16.05 -17.26 22.14
C PRO A 109 -15.26 -16.76 20.92
N ASN A 110 -15.93 -16.76 19.75
CA ASN A 110 -15.38 -16.21 18.52
C ASN A 110 -15.61 -14.70 18.45
N LEU A 111 -14.72 -14.00 17.73
CA LEU A 111 -14.91 -12.59 17.43
C LEU A 111 -16.20 -12.39 16.62
N GLN A 112 -17.09 -11.53 17.10
CA GLN A 112 -18.30 -11.16 16.39
C GLN A 112 -17.93 -10.42 15.10
N ALA A 113 -18.38 -10.93 13.95
CA ALA A 113 -17.98 -10.42 12.64
C ALA A 113 -18.46 -8.99 12.38
N ASP A 114 -19.69 -8.66 12.79
CA ASP A 114 -20.28 -7.33 12.66
C ASP A 114 -21.15 -7.02 13.89
N PRO A 115 -20.57 -6.39 14.93
CA PRO A 115 -21.31 -6.08 16.14
C PRO A 115 -22.40 -5.02 15.94
N TYR A 116 -22.25 -4.12 14.96
CA TYR A 116 -23.20 -3.03 14.74
C TYR A 116 -24.47 -3.50 14.06
N ALA A 117 -24.33 -4.32 13.00
CA ALA A 117 -25.50 -4.92 12.34
C ALA A 117 -26.30 -5.81 13.31
N ASP A 118 -25.63 -6.52 14.21
CA ASP A 118 -26.28 -7.36 15.21
C ASP A 118 -27.04 -6.54 16.25
N LEU A 119 -26.44 -5.45 16.73
CA LEU A 119 -27.12 -4.51 17.63
C LEU A 119 -28.34 -3.89 16.97
N ASP A 120 -28.25 -3.51 15.69
CA ASP A 120 -29.38 -2.92 14.97
C ASP A 120 -30.52 -3.92 14.75
N ARG A 121 -30.19 -5.19 14.43
CA ARG A 121 -31.18 -6.28 14.38
C ARG A 121 -31.86 -6.49 15.73
N GLN A 122 -31.09 -6.48 16.82
CA GLN A 122 -31.63 -6.64 18.17
C GLN A 122 -32.53 -5.46 18.56
N ARG A 123 -32.12 -4.23 18.25
CA ARG A 123 -32.91 -3.01 18.48
C ARG A 123 -34.21 -3.04 17.70
N ALA A 124 -34.16 -3.40 16.41
CA ALA A 124 -35.36 -3.50 15.57
C ALA A 124 -36.34 -4.56 16.08
N ALA A 125 -35.85 -5.75 16.45
CA ALA A 125 -36.68 -6.81 17.02
C ALA A 125 -37.31 -6.40 18.36
N THR A 126 -36.57 -5.68 19.20
CA THR A 126 -37.05 -5.16 20.48
C THR A 126 -38.11 -4.08 20.27
N GLY A 127 -37.84 -3.11 19.38
CA GLY A 127 -38.79 -2.05 19.03
C GLY A 127 -40.11 -2.60 18.48
N ALA A 128 -40.06 -3.61 17.61
CA ALA A 128 -41.25 -4.27 17.07
C ALA A 128 -42.09 -4.96 18.18
N ARG A 129 -41.45 -5.55 19.19
CA ARG A 129 -42.16 -6.17 20.33
C ARG A 129 -42.81 -5.15 21.25
N LEU A 130 -42.16 -4.00 21.48
CA LEU A 130 -42.64 -2.95 22.37
C LEU A 130 -43.80 -2.14 21.77
N SER A 131 -43.76 -1.89 20.45
CA SER A 131 -44.77 -1.10 19.73
C SER A 131 -45.92 -1.93 19.16
N GLY A 132 -45.78 -3.27 19.13
CA GLY A 132 -46.71 -4.17 18.47
C GLY A 132 -47.50 -5.07 19.41
N TYR A 133 -48.77 -5.31 19.04
CA TYR A 133 -49.59 -6.34 19.66
C TYR A 133 -49.04 -7.75 19.38
N GLY A 134 -49.37 -8.69 20.24
CA GLY A 134 -49.09 -10.11 20.00
C GLY A 134 -49.50 -10.95 21.19
N TYR A 135 -48.90 -12.13 21.31
CA TYR A 135 -49.03 -12.98 22.49
C TYR A 135 -47.66 -13.12 23.16
N SER A 136 -47.66 -13.21 24.49
CA SER A 136 -46.44 -13.46 25.27
C SER A 136 -46.16 -14.95 25.46
N ASP A 137 -47.16 -15.81 25.27
CA ASP A 137 -47.06 -17.26 25.41
C ASP A 137 -47.37 -18.01 24.09
N PRO A 138 -46.79 -19.20 23.88
CA PRO A 138 -47.08 -20.02 22.70
C PRO A 138 -48.54 -20.47 22.60
N ALA A 139 -49.20 -20.69 23.74
CA ALA A 139 -50.60 -21.11 23.82
C ALA A 139 -51.59 -19.96 23.53
N ARG A 140 -51.10 -18.73 23.33
CA ARG A 140 -51.88 -17.53 23.03
C ARG A 140 -52.94 -17.20 24.07
N THR A 141 -52.66 -17.51 25.33
CA THR A 141 -53.54 -17.22 26.46
C THR A 141 -53.30 -15.81 27.01
N HIS A 142 -52.11 -15.25 26.82
CA HIS A 142 -51.75 -13.93 27.33
C HIS A 142 -51.43 -12.98 26.17
N ALA A 143 -52.35 -12.04 25.94
CA ALA A 143 -52.17 -11.00 24.92
C ALA A 143 -51.19 -9.92 25.42
N ARG A 144 -50.23 -9.59 24.57
CA ARG A 144 -49.33 -8.45 24.72
C ARG A 144 -49.91 -7.24 23.98
N ILE A 145 -49.94 -6.11 24.66
CA ILE A 145 -50.30 -4.81 24.08
C ILE A 145 -49.04 -3.93 23.93
N PRO A 146 -49.04 -2.95 23.01
CA PRO A 146 -47.99 -1.94 22.92
C PRO A 146 -47.80 -1.21 24.24
N VAL A 147 -46.55 -0.87 24.56
CA VAL A 147 -46.21 -0.26 25.86
C VAL A 147 -46.92 1.08 26.07
N ASP A 148 -47.02 1.91 25.02
CA ASP A 148 -47.72 3.20 25.11
C ASP A 148 -49.18 3.02 25.52
N ARG A 149 -49.85 2.01 24.93
CA ARG A 149 -51.23 1.68 25.31
C ARG A 149 -51.34 1.10 26.71
N ALA A 150 -50.36 0.31 27.15
CA ALA A 150 -50.33 -0.17 28.52
C ALA A 150 -50.24 0.99 29.51
N MET A 151 -49.38 1.97 29.22
CA MET A 151 -49.25 3.17 30.03
C MET A 151 -50.58 3.93 30.09
N ASP A 152 -51.22 4.21 28.94
CA ASP A 152 -52.52 4.90 28.88
C ASP A 152 -53.60 4.24 29.73
N LEU A 153 -53.62 2.90 29.78
CA LEU A 153 -54.62 2.14 30.54
C LEU A 153 -54.36 2.18 32.05
N VAL A 154 -53.11 2.39 32.47
CA VAL A 154 -52.68 2.35 33.87
C VAL A 154 -52.70 3.74 34.51
N VAL A 155 -52.65 4.83 33.73
CA VAL A 155 -52.71 6.19 34.27
C VAL A 155 -53.92 6.36 35.21
N GLY A 156 -53.65 6.74 36.47
CA GLY A 156 -54.67 6.98 37.48
C GLY A 156 -55.31 5.73 38.09
N ARG A 157 -54.78 4.52 37.82
CA ARG A 157 -55.29 3.25 38.35
C ARG A 157 -54.20 2.53 39.16
N SER A 158 -54.54 1.97 40.33
CA SER A 158 -53.60 1.14 41.10
C SER A 158 -53.34 -0.17 40.36
N LEU A 159 -52.10 -0.66 40.44
CA LEU A 159 -51.68 -1.95 39.88
C LEU A 159 -51.81 -3.10 40.89
N ASP A 160 -52.29 -2.82 42.09
CA ASP A 160 -52.46 -3.82 43.13
C ASP A 160 -53.54 -4.83 42.71
N ALA A 161 -53.28 -6.10 42.99
CA ALA A 161 -54.28 -7.14 42.79
C ALA A 161 -55.46 -6.86 43.73
N PRO A 162 -56.72 -6.94 43.26
CA PRO A 162 -57.86 -6.87 44.17
C PRO A 162 -57.72 -8.00 45.19
N GLU A 163 -57.71 -7.67 46.48
CA GLU A 163 -57.73 -8.67 47.55
C GLU A 163 -58.91 -9.61 47.30
N ARG A 164 -58.63 -10.92 47.27
CA ARG A 164 -59.63 -11.98 47.06
C ARG A 164 -60.19 -12.44 48.39
#